data_AF-A0A939R6U0-F1
#
_entry.id   AF-A0A939R6U0-F1
#
_cell.length_a   1.000
_cell.length_b   1.000
_cell.length_c   1.000
_cell.angle_alpha   90.00
_cell.angle_beta   90.00
_cell.angle_gamma   90.00
#
_symmetry.space_group_name_H-M   'P 1'
#
loop_
_entity.id
_entity.type
_entity.pdbx_description
1 polymer ?
#
loop_
_entity_poly.entity_id
_entity_poly.type
_entity_poly.pdbx_seq_one_letter_code
_entity_poly.pdbx_strand_id
1 'polypeptide(L)'
;GKAERVNGVIKNNYLEHKHINSYEKLVKEVDRSVTLYNNEKPHIKLHRMSPAQFEKKYTFAESDFMAPVAMKSDSDTKKGWNEMNEEFNKYAMTNKRQTVNLI
;
A
#
# COMPACT_ATOMS: atom_id res chain seq x y z
N GLY A 1 15.13 -16.99 3.95
CA GLY A 1 13.97 -16.14 4.29
C GLY A 1 13.19 -15.70 3.05
N LYS A 2 11.96 -15.18 3.20
CA LYS A 2 11.13 -14.69 2.06
C LYS A 2 11.82 -13.56 1.28
N ALA A 3 12.45 -12.63 2.01
CA ALA A 3 13.22 -11.52 1.43
C ALA A 3 14.44 -12.01 0.65
N GLU A 4 15.23 -12.94 1.21
CA GLU A 4 16.38 -13.52 0.50
C GLU A 4 16.01 -14.16 -0.84
N ARG A 5 14.85 -14.83 -0.90
CA ARG A 5 14.38 -15.42 -2.15
C ARG A 5 14.10 -14.36 -3.21
N VAL A 6 13.48 -13.24 -2.84
CA VAL A 6 13.25 -12.11 -3.76
C VAL A 6 14.58 -11.50 -4.19
N ASN A 7 15.52 -11.30 -3.26
CA ASN A 7 16.86 -10.79 -3.57
C ASN A 7 17.59 -11.69 -4.58
N GLY A 8 17.49 -13.02 -4.43
CA GLY A 8 18.03 -13.97 -5.42
C GLY A 8 17.41 -13.80 -6.80
N VAL A 9 16.08 -13.61 -6.89
CA VAL A 9 15.40 -13.36 -8.16
C VAL A 9 15.86 -12.04 -8.80
N ILE A 10 15.95 -10.96 -8.03
CA ILE A 10 16.42 -9.66 -8.54
C ILE A 10 17.85 -9.78 -9.06
N LYS A 11 18.75 -10.40 -8.29
CA LYS A 11 20.16 -10.57 -8.68
C LYS A 11 20.28 -11.38 -9.97
N ASN A 12 19.73 -12.59 -9.99
CA ASN A 12 20.00 -13.54 -11.08
C ASN A 12 19.24 -13.19 -12.36
N ASN A 13 18.00 -12.70 -12.25
CA ASN A 13 17.18 -12.48 -13.44
C ASN A 13 17.33 -11.09 -14.05
N TYR A 14 17.85 -10.12 -13.29
CA TYR A 14 17.94 -8.73 -13.74
C TYR A 14 19.38 -8.23 -13.74
N LEU A 15 20.10 -8.34 -12.63
CA LEU A 15 21.41 -7.69 -12.46
C LEU A 15 22.55 -8.50 -13.09
N GLU A 16 22.50 -9.83 -13.04
CA GLU A 16 23.54 -10.72 -13.56
C GLU A 16 23.84 -10.50 -15.05
N HIS A 17 22.83 -10.09 -15.82
CA HIS A 17 22.95 -9.85 -17.25
C HIS A 17 23.31 -8.39 -17.60
N LYS A 18 23.59 -7.54 -16.60
CA LYS A 18 23.94 -6.13 -16.79
C LYS A 18 25.44 -5.93 -16.63
N HIS A 19 26.01 -5.13 -17.53
CA HIS A 19 27.39 -4.68 -17.37
C HIS A 19 27.46 -3.56 -16.32
N ILE A 20 27.66 -3.91 -15.05
CA ILE A 20 27.74 -2.97 -13.93
C ILE A 20 29.20 -2.88 -13.46
N ASN A 21 29.83 -1.74 -13.71
CA ASN A 21 31.26 -1.51 -13.44
C ASN A 21 31.53 -0.38 -12.43
N SER A 22 30.48 0.15 -11.81
CA SER A 22 30.60 1.15 -10.74
C SER A 22 29.47 1.00 -9.74
N TYR A 23 29.71 1.47 -8.50
CA TYR A 23 28.70 1.50 -7.46
C TYR A 23 27.50 2.37 -7.84
N GLU A 24 27.74 3.53 -8.45
CA GLU A 24 26.66 4.42 -8.89
C GLU A 24 25.74 3.74 -9.92
N LYS A 25 26.34 2.99 -10.86
CA LYS A 25 25.59 2.21 -11.84
C LYS A 25 24.83 1.06 -11.19
N LEU A 26 25.42 0.41 -10.18
CA LEU A 26 24.75 -0.63 -9.41
C LEU A 26 23.48 -0.09 -8.75
N VAL A 27 23.56 1.05 -8.07
CA VAL A 27 22.40 1.68 -7.41
C VAL A 27 21.28 1.94 -8.43
N LYS A 28 21.62 2.56 -9.57
CA LYS A 28 20.67 2.84 -10.65
C LYS A 28 20.01 1.58 -11.21
N GLU A 29 20.79 0.53 -11.47
CA GLU A 29 20.24 -0.73 -12.00
C GLU A 29 19.44 -1.51 -10.95
N VAL A 30 19.77 -1.40 -9.66
CA VAL A 30 18.98 -1.97 -8.56
C VAL A 30 17.62 -1.27 -8.49
N ASP A 31 17.58 0.06 -8.45
CA ASP A 31 16.33 0.83 -8.41
C ASP A 31 15.42 0.49 -9.59
N ARG A 32 16.02 0.42 -10.78
CA ARG A 32 15.32 0.01 -12.00
C ARG A 32 14.78 -1.42 -11.88
N SER A 33 15.61 -2.38 -11.46
CA SER A 33 15.22 -3.80 -11.38
C SER A 33 14.11 -4.03 -10.36
N VAL A 34 14.17 -3.36 -9.21
CA VAL A 34 13.12 -3.39 -8.19
C VAL A 34 11.82 -2.80 -8.75
N THR A 35 11.90 -1.67 -9.46
CA THR A 35 10.73 -1.05 -10.10
C THR A 35 10.09 -1.98 -11.12
N LEU A 36 10.89 -2.59 -12.01
CA LEU A 36 10.41 -3.56 -13.00
C LEU A 36 9.74 -4.77 -12.36
N TYR A 37 10.35 -5.33 -11.31
CA TYR A 37 9.81 -6.50 -10.62
C TYR A 37 8.48 -6.19 -9.93
N ASN A 38 8.40 -5.07 -9.21
CA ASN A 38 7.24 -4.71 -8.40
C ASN A 38 6.08 -4.15 -9.21
N ASN A 39 6.35 -3.38 -10.26
CA ASN A 39 5.30 -2.63 -10.96
C ASN A 39 4.94 -3.23 -12.32
N GLU A 40 5.89 -3.81 -13.04
CA GLU A 40 5.70 -4.18 -14.45
C GLU A 40 5.61 -5.69 -14.68
N LYS A 41 6.42 -6.48 -13.97
CA LYS A 41 6.53 -7.91 -14.25
C LYS A 41 5.23 -8.64 -13.89
N PRO A 42 4.57 -9.33 -14.85
CA PRO A 42 3.45 -10.21 -14.55
C PRO A 42 3.95 -11.49 -13.86
N HIS A 43 3.23 -11.93 -12.83
CA HIS A 43 3.56 -13.14 -12.08
C HIS A 43 2.46 -14.19 -12.22
N ILE A 44 2.80 -15.38 -12.70
CA ILE A 44 1.85 -16.49 -12.89
C ILE A 44 1.09 -16.80 -11.60
N LYS A 45 1.80 -16.86 -10.47
CA LYS A 45 1.21 -17.11 -9.14
C LYS A 45 0.33 -15.98 -8.63
N LEU A 46 0.42 -14.79 -9.22
CA LEU A 46 -0.41 -13.62 -8.90
C LEU A 46 -1.45 -13.38 -10.01
N HIS A 47 -1.88 -14.44 -10.72
CA HIS A 47 -2.82 -14.35 -11.83
C HIS A 47 -2.39 -13.33 -12.91
N ARG A 48 -1.09 -13.31 -13.22
CA ARG A 48 -0.44 -12.39 -14.17
C ARG A 48 -0.45 -10.92 -13.76
N MET A 49 -0.78 -10.59 -12.52
CA MET A 49 -0.58 -9.24 -11.97
C MET A 49 0.88 -9.03 -11.55
N SER A 50 1.31 -7.77 -11.49
CA SER A 50 2.51 -7.37 -10.78
C SER A 50 2.30 -7.38 -9.26
N PRO A 51 3.36 -7.47 -8.45
CA PRO A 51 3.24 -7.42 -6.99
C PRO A 51 2.47 -6.19 -6.50
N ALA A 52 2.72 -5.01 -7.06
CA ALA A 52 2.03 -3.77 -6.69
C ALA A 52 0.55 -3.79 -7.09
N GLN A 53 0.21 -4.36 -8.26
CA GLN A 53 -1.19 -4.53 -8.66
C GLN A 53 -1.92 -5.51 -7.75
N PHE A 54 -1.27 -6.61 -7.40
CA PHE A 54 -1.80 -7.58 -6.45
C PHE A 54 -2.05 -6.89 -5.11
N GLU A 55 -1.04 -6.26 -4.50
CA GLU A 55 -1.18 -5.56 -3.22
C GLU A 55 -2.35 -4.56 -3.22
N LYS A 56 -2.43 -3.69 -4.24
CA LYS A 56 -3.54 -2.75 -4.42
C LYS A 56 -4.91 -3.45 -4.41
N LYS A 57 -5.04 -4.56 -5.15
CA LYS A 57 -6.32 -5.29 -5.22
C LYS A 57 -6.77 -5.78 -3.84
N TYR A 58 -5.85 -6.23 -2.99
CA TYR A 58 -6.20 -6.74 -1.66
C TYR A 58 -6.37 -5.63 -0.62
N THR A 59 -5.58 -4.56 -0.69
CA THR A 59 -5.76 -3.41 0.20
C THR A 59 -7.09 -2.68 -0.06
N PHE A 60 -7.50 -2.55 -1.32
CA PHE A 60 -8.83 -2.00 -1.64
C PHE A 60 -9.97 -2.97 -1.31
N ALA A 61 -9.76 -4.28 -1.46
CA ALA A 61 -10.75 -5.27 -1.02
C ALA A 61 -10.99 -5.23 0.51
N GLU A 62 -9.96 -4.89 1.29
CA GLU A 62 -10.06 -4.74 2.74
C GLU A 62 -10.73 -3.40 3.14
N SER A 63 -10.58 -2.34 2.32
CA SER A 63 -11.37 -1.11 2.48
C SER A 63 -12.83 -1.25 2.06
N ASP A 64 -13.13 -2.12 1.09
CA ASP A 64 -14.51 -2.42 0.69
C ASP A 64 -15.27 -3.27 1.73
N PHE A 65 -14.55 -3.96 2.64
CA PHE A 65 -15.12 -4.54 3.87
C PHE A 65 -15.37 -3.50 4.98
N MET A 66 -14.84 -2.26 4.83
CA MET A 66 -15.14 -1.12 5.71
C MET A 66 -16.05 -0.06 5.06
N ALA A 67 -16.34 -0.15 3.76
CA ALA A 67 -17.48 0.52 3.14
C ALA A 67 -18.78 -0.18 3.59
N PRO A 68 -19.80 0.58 4.00
CA PRO A 68 -20.74 0.14 5.03
C PRO A 68 -21.43 -1.14 4.60
N VAL A 69 -21.51 -2.11 5.52
CA VAL A 69 -22.65 -3.02 5.57
C VAL A 69 -23.85 -2.14 5.28
N ALA A 70 -24.44 -2.29 4.10
CA ALA A 70 -25.72 -1.68 3.76
C ALA A 70 -26.78 -2.39 4.61
N MET A 71 -26.68 -2.17 5.92
CA MET A 71 -27.71 -2.39 6.89
C MET A 71 -28.81 -1.44 6.45
N LYS A 72 -29.99 -2.02 6.25
CA LYS A 72 -31.16 -1.35 5.72
C LYS A 72 -31.29 0.05 6.32
N SER A 73 -31.61 1.00 5.45
CA SER A 73 -31.69 2.43 5.76
C SER A 73 -32.87 2.71 6.70
N ASP A 74 -32.73 2.32 7.95
CA ASP A 74 -33.67 2.62 9.00
C ASP A 74 -33.18 3.90 9.68
N SER A 75 -34.10 4.75 10.12
CA SER A 75 -33.80 6.09 10.65
C SER A 75 -32.77 6.08 11.79
N ASP A 76 -32.77 5.01 12.57
CA ASP A 76 -31.92 4.84 13.73
C ASP A 76 -30.45 4.64 13.33
N THR A 77 -30.21 4.00 12.18
CA THR A 77 -28.86 3.77 11.64
C THR A 77 -28.24 5.08 11.14
N LYS A 78 -29.02 5.97 10.51
CA LYS A 78 -28.53 7.30 10.06
C LYS A 78 -28.17 8.20 11.23
N LYS A 79 -28.91 8.10 12.34
CA LYS A 79 -28.61 8.82 13.58
C LYS A 79 -27.25 8.41 14.14
N GLY A 80 -26.96 7.10 14.20
CA GLY A 80 -25.67 6.57 14.67
C GLY A 80 -24.48 7.03 13.82
N TRP A 81 -24.61 7.06 12.49
CA TRP A 81 -23.54 7.55 11.60
C TRP A 81 -23.24 9.04 11.80
N ASN A 82 -24.26 9.86 12.05
CA ASN A 82 -24.08 11.29 12.30
C ASN A 82 -23.45 11.54 13.67
N GLU A 83 -23.88 10.82 14.71
CA GLU A 83 -23.33 10.94 16.06
C GLU A 83 -21.86 10.49 16.11
N MET A 84 -21.49 9.40 15.42
CA MET A 84 -20.09 8.96 15.29
C MET A 84 -19.23 9.99 14.55
N ASN A 85 -19.73 10.59 13.47
CA ASN A 85 -18.99 11.61 12.74
C ASN A 85 -18.82 12.89 13.56
N GLU A 86 -19.80 13.26 14.37
CA GLU A 86 -19.68 14.38 15.31
C GLU A 86 -18.65 14.09 16.40
N GLU A 87 -18.62 12.90 16.99
CA GLU A 87 -17.58 12.49 17.95
C GLU A 87 -16.18 12.49 17.33
N PHE A 88 -16.03 11.94 16.14
CA PHE A 88 -14.76 11.93 15.43
C PHE A 88 -14.27 13.36 15.12
N ASN A 89 -15.15 14.23 14.64
CA ASN A 89 -14.82 15.63 14.39
C ASN A 89 -14.48 16.38 15.68
N LYS A 90 -15.18 16.11 16.78
CA LYS A 90 -14.90 16.68 18.10
C LYS A 90 -13.53 16.24 18.62
N TYR A 91 -13.18 14.97 18.47
CA TYR A 91 -11.87 14.44 18.83
C TYR A 91 -10.75 15.08 17.98
N ALA A 92 -10.95 15.14 16.66
CA ALA A 92 -10.01 15.75 15.74
C ALA A 92 -9.77 17.25 16.04
N MET A 93 -10.82 18.01 16.40
CA MET A 93 -10.68 19.43 16.78
C MET A 93 -10.03 19.62 18.15
N THR A 94 -10.23 18.69 19.08
CA THR A 94 -9.61 18.74 20.42
C THR A 94 -8.09 18.51 20.31
N ASN A 95 -7.67 17.55 19.48
CA ASN A 95 -6.25 17.28 19.24
C ASN A 95 -5.58 18.32 18.34
N LYS A 96 -6.32 19.00 17.46
CA LYS A 96 -5.82 20.17 16.70
C LYS A 96 -5.55 21.39 17.59
N ARG A 97 -6.24 21.53 18.73
CA ARG A 97 -6.00 22.64 19.68
C ARG A 97 -4.80 22.39 20.60
N GLN A 98 -4.46 21.13 20.87
CA GLN A 98 -3.30 20.80 21.70
C GLN A 98 -1.95 21.09 21.00
N THR A 99 -1.88 21.04 19.68
CA THR A 99 -0.65 21.34 18.93
C THR A 99 -0.41 22.85 18.70
N VAL A 100 -1.42 23.71 18.91
CA VAL A 100 -1.28 25.17 18.76
C VAL A 100 -0.90 25.85 20.08
N ASN A 101 -1.10 25.18 21.23
CA ASN A 101 -0.68 25.69 22.56
C ASN A 101 0.71 25.17 23.01
N LEU A 102 1.51 24.63 22.10
CA LEU A 102 2.88 24.14 22.35
C LEU A 102 3.95 24.86 21.50
N ILE A 103 3.63 26.05 20.99
CA ILE A 103 4.59 26.97 20.35
C ILE A 103 4.56 28.30 21.09
#